data_AF-A0A922WYY0-F1
#
_entry.id   AF-A0A922WYY0-F1
#
_cell.length_a   1.000
_cell.length_b   1.000
_cell.length_c   1.000
_cell.angle_alpha   90.00
_cell.angle_beta   90.00
_cell.angle_gamma   90.00
#
_symmetry.space_group_name_H-M   'P 1'
#
loop_
_entity.id
_entity.type
_entity.pdbx_description
1 polymer ?
#
loop_
_entity_poly.entity_id
_entity_poly.type
_entity_poly.pdbx_seq_one_letter_code
_entity_poly.pdbx_strand_id
1 'polypeptide(L)'
;FIFPVAVASTSLGVGVMVGINSVVARALGEGDFERAARRANFGIVFAVACGILMGLALWLLFDPIFTAMNAPAHLMPLIRDYMAPYACGFPLSLTIMGFNGVLRGQGEAKRTSTVSIAYAAANWVLNPILITGAFGFEGFGIAGSAYATAIGWGIGVLTAIILLRGTPLPLNLALLRDCSLIDPAKAIIRVGLPAAFSNAINPLGLSILTALVALEGEAAVAGFGAAGRLQSFVIVPLLALSGAIGAIVGQNWGAGRYHRAREAALYAAGFCVVWGLGVAIAMILAGEQFAQVFSDDPAVVAEFARYLSIAAWGYAGFGLLIVGNGIMNAVDKASFALLQSVVRVFLLMLPVALLLQPTMGSAAIYTAELAANLFGAVSAVVLVRYIFTHRTPAWSA
;
A
#
# COMPACT_ATOMS: atom_id res chain seq x y z
N PHE A 1 -17.06 5.36 -9.19
CA PHE A 1 -17.20 6.31 -8.08
C PHE A 1 -16.60 5.80 -6.78
N ILE A 2 -16.93 4.60 -6.29
CA ILE A 2 -16.53 4.10 -4.97
C ILE A 2 -15.01 3.85 -4.83
N PHE A 3 -14.37 3.32 -5.88
CA PHE A 3 -12.97 2.89 -5.83
C PHE A 3 -11.99 3.97 -5.33
N PRO A 4 -12.00 5.23 -5.85
CA PRO A 4 -11.15 6.30 -5.30
C PRO A 4 -11.34 6.55 -3.79
N VAL A 5 -12.59 6.52 -3.30
CA VAL A 5 -12.89 6.73 -1.87
C VAL A 5 -12.36 5.58 -1.03
N ALA A 6 -12.54 4.34 -1.49
CA ALA A 6 -12.01 3.15 -0.82
C ALA A 6 -10.47 3.17 -0.80
N VAL A 7 -9.82 3.56 -1.89
CA VAL A 7 -8.36 3.69 -1.97
C VAL A 7 -7.84 4.78 -1.03
N ALA A 8 -8.45 5.97 -1.03
CA ALA A 8 -8.05 7.04 -0.12
C ALA A 8 -8.17 6.62 1.36
N SER A 9 -9.28 5.94 1.69
CA SER A 9 -9.54 5.44 3.04
C SER A 9 -8.53 4.36 3.45
N THR A 10 -8.20 3.44 2.56
CA THR A 10 -7.21 2.38 2.84
C THR A 10 -5.78 2.92 2.89
N SER A 11 -5.40 3.94 2.11
CA SER A 11 -4.08 4.61 2.20
C SER A 11 -3.85 5.24 3.57
N LEU A 12 -4.87 5.85 4.16
CA LEU A 12 -4.82 6.34 5.55
C LEU A 12 -4.59 5.20 6.55
N GLY A 13 -5.28 4.06 6.37
CA GLY A 13 -5.08 2.87 7.19
C GLY A 13 -3.68 2.28 7.07
N VAL A 14 -3.07 2.31 5.89
CA VAL A 14 -1.66 1.91 5.71
C VAL A 14 -0.73 2.82 6.51
N GLY A 15 -1.01 4.12 6.57
CA GLY A 15 -0.24 5.04 7.41
C GLY A 15 -0.26 4.64 8.89
N VAL A 16 -1.43 4.30 9.44
CA VAL A 16 -1.57 3.82 10.82
C VAL A 16 -0.74 2.54 11.03
N MET A 17 -0.87 1.55 10.14
CA MET A 17 -0.09 0.30 10.20
C MET A 17 1.42 0.57 10.18
N VAL A 18 1.89 1.43 9.27
CA VAL A 18 3.32 1.76 9.11
C VAL A 18 3.84 2.51 10.33
N GLY A 19 3.07 3.45 10.87
CA GLY A 19 3.42 4.17 12.10
C GLY A 19 3.60 3.23 13.29
N ILE A 20 2.66 2.31 13.49
CA ILE A 20 2.72 1.30 14.56
C ILE A 20 3.93 0.38 14.37
N ASN A 21 4.10 -0.19 13.18
CA ASN A 21 5.25 -1.05 12.84
C ASN A 21 6.58 -0.37 13.18
N SER A 22 6.73 0.88 12.74
CA SER A 22 7.93 1.68 12.93
C SER A 22 8.26 1.92 14.41
N VAL A 23 7.29 2.32 15.23
CA VAL A 23 7.53 2.62 16.65
C VAL A 23 7.72 1.36 17.51
N VAL A 24 7.09 0.24 17.13
CA VAL A 24 7.23 -1.07 17.80
C VAL A 24 8.58 -1.70 17.45
N ALA A 25 8.94 -1.75 16.17
CA ALA A 25 10.21 -2.30 15.71
C ALA A 25 11.41 -1.60 16.35
N ARG A 26 11.40 -0.26 16.43
CA ARG A 26 12.47 0.48 17.09
C ARG A 26 12.54 0.20 18.60
N ALA A 27 11.41 0.17 19.30
CA ALA A 27 11.39 -0.08 20.74
C ALA A 27 11.89 -1.50 21.08
N LEU A 28 11.52 -2.51 20.28
CA LEU A 28 12.07 -3.87 20.41
C LEU A 28 13.58 -3.90 20.12
N GLY A 29 14.03 -3.16 19.10
CA GLY A 29 15.44 -3.01 18.80
C GLY A 29 16.25 -2.39 19.96
N GLU A 30 15.68 -1.37 20.62
CA GLU A 30 16.26 -0.71 21.80
C GLU A 30 16.34 -1.64 23.03
N GLY A 31 15.70 -2.82 22.99
CA GLY A 31 15.60 -3.74 24.13
C GLY A 31 14.55 -3.35 25.16
N ASP A 32 13.77 -2.29 24.90
CA ASP A 32 12.72 -1.78 25.78
C ASP A 32 11.38 -2.47 25.47
N PHE A 33 11.25 -3.70 25.95
CA PHE A 33 10.05 -4.53 25.75
C PHE A 33 8.79 -3.91 26.36
N GLU A 34 8.92 -3.20 27.47
CA GLU A 34 7.77 -2.57 28.13
C GLU A 34 7.24 -1.40 27.29
N ARG A 35 8.12 -0.55 26.76
CA ARG A 35 7.75 0.50 25.81
C ARG A 35 7.20 -0.08 24.50
N ALA A 36 7.77 -1.17 24.01
CA ALA A 36 7.25 -1.87 22.84
C ALA A 36 5.82 -2.38 23.07
N ALA A 37 5.56 -3.01 24.22
CA ALA A 37 4.23 -3.51 24.60
C ALA A 37 3.22 -2.38 24.75
N ARG A 38 3.60 -1.27 25.41
CA ARG A 38 2.76 -0.07 25.51
C ARG A 38 2.41 0.50 24.15
N ARG A 39 3.42 0.68 23.26
CA ARG A 39 3.22 1.20 21.90
C ARG A 39 2.36 0.29 21.03
N ALA A 40 2.54 -1.02 21.15
CA ALA A 40 1.75 -2.01 20.41
C ALA A 40 0.27 -1.96 20.82
N ASN A 41 -0.01 -2.03 22.13
CA ASN A 41 -1.37 -1.97 22.66
C ASN A 41 -2.04 -0.63 22.38
N PHE A 42 -1.31 0.48 22.58
CA PHE A 42 -1.80 1.80 22.22
C PHE A 42 -2.08 1.89 20.72
N GLY A 43 -1.18 1.37 19.88
CA GLY A 43 -1.35 1.36 18.43
C GLY A 43 -2.62 0.65 17.97
N ILE A 44 -2.97 -0.48 18.58
CA ILE A 44 -4.21 -1.20 18.26
C ILE A 44 -5.43 -0.35 18.65
N VAL A 45 -5.45 0.21 19.86
CA VAL A 45 -6.56 1.08 20.32
C VAL A 45 -6.66 2.35 19.47
N PHE A 46 -5.52 2.95 19.13
CA PHE A 46 -5.43 4.11 18.25
C PHE A 46 -5.99 3.78 16.86
N ALA A 47 -5.67 2.61 16.31
CA ALA A 47 -6.21 2.17 15.03
C ALA A 47 -7.73 1.98 15.08
N VAL A 48 -8.27 1.37 16.14
CA VAL A 48 -9.72 1.25 16.36
C VAL A 48 -10.37 2.64 16.43
N ALA A 49 -9.81 3.57 17.21
CA ALA A 49 -10.32 4.92 17.35
C ALA A 49 -10.30 5.68 16.02
N CYS A 50 -9.19 5.65 15.28
CA CYS A 50 -9.11 6.20 13.94
C CYS A 50 -10.13 5.56 12.99
N GLY A 51 -10.31 4.24 13.07
CA GLY A 51 -11.29 3.50 12.28
C GLY A 51 -12.73 3.93 12.55
N ILE A 52 -13.11 4.13 13.82
CA ILE A 52 -14.43 4.64 14.21
C ILE A 52 -14.63 6.06 13.67
N LEU A 53 -13.66 6.95 13.90
CA LEU A 53 -13.74 8.34 13.44
C LEU A 53 -13.86 8.44 11.92
N MET A 54 -13.05 7.68 11.19
CA MET A 54 -13.08 7.64 9.73
C MET A 54 -14.33 6.95 9.19
N GLY A 55 -14.78 5.84 9.80
CA GLY A 55 -16.01 5.16 9.42
C GLY A 55 -17.23 6.06 9.61
N LEU A 56 -17.31 6.77 10.73
CA LEU A 56 -18.35 7.77 10.97
C LEU A 56 -18.28 8.93 9.98
N ALA A 57 -17.08 9.44 9.70
CA ALA A 57 -16.91 10.49 8.69
C ALA A 57 -17.36 10.02 7.30
N LEU A 58 -16.99 8.80 6.89
CA LEU A 58 -17.45 8.21 5.63
C LEU A 58 -18.98 8.06 5.59
N TRP A 59 -19.59 7.61 6.69
CA TRP A 59 -21.03 7.45 6.80
C TRP A 59 -21.78 8.80 6.71
N LEU A 60 -21.26 9.86 7.31
CA LEU A 60 -21.87 11.19 7.24
C LEU A 60 -21.61 11.91 5.91
N LEU A 61 -20.52 11.57 5.22
CA LEU A 61 -20.03 12.33 4.07
C LEU A 61 -20.14 11.61 2.73
N PHE A 62 -20.58 10.35 2.64
CA PHE A 62 -20.65 9.69 1.33
C PHE A 62 -21.54 10.46 0.34
N ASP A 63 -22.70 10.97 0.75
CA ASP A 63 -23.58 11.73 -0.15
C ASP A 63 -22.91 13.00 -0.72
N PRO A 64 -22.35 13.92 0.10
CA PRO A 64 -21.66 15.08 -0.43
C PRO A 64 -20.39 14.72 -1.20
N ILE A 65 -19.65 13.68 -0.79
CA ILE A 65 -18.45 13.21 -1.51
C ILE A 65 -18.83 12.74 -2.92
N PHE A 66 -19.81 11.84 -3.04
CA PHE A 66 -20.19 11.28 -4.33
C PHE A 66 -20.92 12.30 -5.22
N THR A 67 -21.68 13.22 -4.63
CA THR A 67 -22.26 14.35 -5.36
C THR A 67 -21.17 15.28 -5.89
N ALA A 68 -20.14 15.58 -5.09
CA ALA A 68 -18.99 16.37 -5.53
C ALA A 68 -18.15 15.66 -6.61
N MET A 69 -18.14 14.32 -6.62
CA MET A 69 -17.57 13.51 -7.69
C MET A 69 -18.46 13.43 -8.94
N ASN A 70 -19.55 14.19 -8.98
CA ASN A 70 -20.51 14.22 -10.08
C ASN A 70 -21.19 12.86 -10.35
N ALA A 71 -21.47 12.10 -9.28
CA ALA A 71 -22.20 10.84 -9.38
C ALA A 71 -23.64 11.09 -9.88
N PRO A 72 -24.09 10.40 -10.95
CA PRO A 72 -25.47 10.52 -11.44
C PRO A 72 -26.50 10.18 -10.36
N ALA A 73 -27.60 10.94 -10.29
CA ALA A 73 -28.63 10.77 -9.27
C ALA A 73 -29.22 9.35 -9.21
N HIS A 74 -29.34 8.67 -10.36
CA HIS A 74 -29.84 7.30 -10.43
C HIS A 74 -28.88 6.25 -9.85
N LEU A 75 -27.58 6.57 -9.72
CA LEU A 75 -26.58 5.69 -9.09
C LEU A 75 -26.44 5.93 -7.59
N MET A 76 -26.98 7.04 -7.06
CA MET A 76 -26.84 7.38 -5.65
C MET A 76 -27.41 6.31 -4.70
N PRO A 77 -28.59 5.71 -4.96
CA PRO A 77 -29.11 4.61 -4.12
C PRO A 77 -28.13 3.42 -4.06
N LEU A 78 -27.59 3.01 -5.21
CA LEU A 78 -26.66 1.89 -5.32
C LEU A 78 -25.33 2.17 -4.58
N ILE A 79 -24.86 3.41 -4.64
CA ILE A 79 -23.69 3.87 -3.88
C ILE A 79 -23.96 3.76 -2.38
N ARG A 80 -25.13 4.20 -1.91
CA ARG A 80 -25.53 4.12 -0.49
C ARG A 80 -25.60 2.68 0.00
N ASP A 81 -26.19 1.79 -0.80
CA ASP A 81 -26.31 0.36 -0.49
C ASP A 81 -24.95 -0.31 -0.28
N TYR A 82 -23.91 0.10 -1.02
CA TYR A 82 -22.55 -0.37 -0.80
C TYR A 82 -21.84 0.33 0.36
N MET A 83 -21.92 1.67 0.39
CA MET A 83 -21.08 2.50 1.24
C MET A 83 -21.50 2.47 2.71
N ALA A 84 -22.79 2.27 3.01
CA ALA A 84 -23.24 2.18 4.39
C ALA A 84 -22.65 0.95 5.11
N PRO A 85 -22.75 -0.30 4.59
CA PRO A 85 -22.07 -1.44 5.19
C PRO A 85 -20.54 -1.29 5.20
N TYR A 86 -19.96 -0.73 4.14
CA TYR A 86 -18.51 -0.49 4.07
C TYR A 86 -18.02 0.45 5.18
N ALA A 87 -18.71 1.57 5.39
CA ALA A 87 -18.39 2.55 6.42
C ALA A 87 -18.54 1.96 7.83
N CYS A 88 -19.59 1.17 8.07
CA CYS A 88 -19.79 0.45 9.33
C CYS A 88 -18.69 -0.61 9.59
N GLY A 89 -18.20 -1.29 8.55
CA GLY A 89 -17.12 -2.27 8.63
C GLY A 89 -15.73 -1.64 8.75
N PHE A 90 -15.57 -0.37 8.36
CA PHE A 90 -14.28 0.32 8.29
C PHE A 90 -13.45 0.29 9.58
N PRO A 91 -14.03 0.39 10.80
CA PRO A 91 -13.30 0.21 12.05
C PRO A 91 -12.55 -1.13 12.14
N LEU A 92 -13.13 -2.21 11.61
CA LEU A 92 -12.51 -3.54 11.60
C LEU A 92 -11.30 -3.57 10.66
N SER A 93 -11.39 -2.90 9.50
CA SER A 93 -10.27 -2.76 8.56
C SER A 93 -9.06 -2.09 9.21
N LEU A 94 -9.29 -0.96 9.90
CA LEU A 94 -8.23 -0.25 10.62
C LEU A 94 -7.69 -1.06 11.80
N THR A 95 -8.56 -1.83 12.46
CA THR A 95 -8.13 -2.75 13.52
C THR A 95 -7.17 -3.81 12.98
N ILE A 96 -7.46 -4.41 11.82
CA ILE A 96 -6.52 -5.32 11.12
C ILE A 96 -5.20 -4.61 10.82
N MET A 97 -5.24 -3.38 10.33
CA MET A 97 -4.04 -2.58 10.06
C MET A 97 -3.21 -2.34 11.32
N GLY A 98 -3.87 -2.10 12.47
CA GLY A 98 -3.23 -2.01 13.77
C GLY A 98 -2.52 -3.31 14.18
N PHE A 99 -3.23 -4.44 14.12
CA PHE A 99 -2.65 -5.75 14.40
C PHE A 99 -1.48 -6.11 13.47
N ASN A 100 -1.64 -5.89 12.16
CA ASN A 100 -0.57 -6.13 11.19
C ASN A 100 0.63 -5.22 11.44
N GLY A 101 0.42 -3.97 11.89
CA GLY A 101 1.49 -3.07 12.32
C GLY A 101 2.28 -3.67 13.48
N VAL A 102 1.61 -4.20 14.50
CA VAL A 102 2.24 -4.84 15.66
C VAL A 102 2.96 -6.13 15.27
N LEU A 103 2.32 -7.03 14.53
CA LEU A 103 2.92 -8.30 14.10
C LEU A 103 4.14 -8.07 13.21
N ARG A 104 4.07 -7.14 12.25
CA ARG A 104 5.23 -6.75 11.44
C ARG A 104 6.32 -6.15 12.30
N GLY A 105 6.00 -5.27 13.25
CA GLY A 105 6.99 -4.66 14.15
C GLY A 105 7.79 -5.69 14.95
N GLN A 106 7.16 -6.81 15.32
CA GLN A 106 7.79 -7.95 16.00
C GLN A 106 8.59 -8.88 15.08
N GLY A 107 8.46 -8.75 13.75
CA GLY A 107 9.05 -9.68 12.78
C GLY A 107 8.20 -10.94 12.54
N GLU A 108 6.94 -10.94 12.98
CA GLU A 108 5.99 -12.06 12.83
C GLU A 108 5.33 -12.06 11.43
N ALA A 109 6.16 -12.19 10.40
CA ALA A 109 5.72 -12.15 8.99
C ALA A 109 4.72 -13.27 8.67
N LYS A 110 4.97 -14.49 9.16
CA LYS A 110 4.06 -15.64 8.93
C LYS A 110 2.66 -15.37 9.48
N ARG A 111 2.56 -14.85 10.70
CA ARG A 111 1.26 -14.54 11.34
C ARG A 111 0.53 -13.41 10.60
N THR A 112 1.25 -12.37 10.18
CA THR A 112 0.70 -11.28 9.35
C THR A 112 0.10 -11.83 8.04
N SER A 113 0.81 -12.75 7.38
CA SER A 113 0.32 -13.41 6.17
C SER A 113 -0.90 -14.28 6.46
N THR A 114 -0.93 -15.03 7.57
CA THR A 114 -2.10 -15.83 7.97
C THR A 114 -3.34 -14.97 8.19
N VAL A 115 -3.23 -13.80 8.83
CA VAL A 115 -4.35 -12.84 8.97
C VAL A 115 -4.87 -12.40 7.60
N SER A 116 -3.97 -12.07 6.68
CA SER A 116 -4.32 -11.62 5.33
C SER A 116 -4.99 -12.72 4.51
N ILE A 117 -4.50 -13.96 4.62
CA ILE A 117 -5.06 -15.15 3.96
C ILE A 117 -6.44 -15.49 4.54
N ALA A 118 -6.61 -15.44 5.88
CA ALA A 118 -7.89 -15.71 6.51
C ALA A 118 -8.97 -14.72 6.07
N TYR A 119 -8.63 -13.42 6.02
CA TYR A 119 -9.50 -12.38 5.46
C TYR A 119 -9.82 -12.65 3.98
N ALA A 120 -8.80 -12.89 3.14
CA ALA A 120 -8.99 -13.10 1.71
C ALA A 120 -9.84 -14.35 1.41
N ALA A 121 -9.61 -15.44 2.13
CA ALA A 121 -10.38 -16.68 2.00
C ALA A 121 -11.84 -16.48 2.43
N ALA A 122 -12.06 -15.82 3.58
CA ALA A 122 -13.41 -15.47 4.02
C ALA A 122 -14.13 -14.60 2.99
N ASN A 123 -13.46 -13.57 2.47
CA ASN A 123 -14.02 -12.70 1.45
C ASN A 123 -14.35 -13.48 0.16
N TRP A 124 -13.44 -14.31 -0.32
CA TRP A 124 -13.63 -15.10 -1.53
C TRP A 124 -14.82 -16.08 -1.42
N VAL A 125 -14.99 -16.72 -0.27
CA VAL A 125 -16.12 -17.64 -0.01
C VAL A 125 -17.44 -16.88 0.17
N LEU A 126 -17.43 -15.76 0.88
CA LEU A 126 -18.65 -15.02 1.23
C LEU A 126 -19.21 -14.19 0.07
N ASN A 127 -18.38 -13.71 -0.87
CA ASN A 127 -18.86 -12.87 -1.97
C ASN A 127 -19.91 -13.59 -2.84
N PRO A 128 -19.67 -14.80 -3.39
CA PRO A 128 -20.70 -15.50 -4.16
C PRO A 128 -21.98 -15.71 -3.36
N ILE A 129 -21.85 -16.09 -2.08
CA ILE A 129 -22.98 -16.34 -1.19
C ILE A 129 -23.83 -15.07 -1.03
N LEU A 130 -23.21 -13.96 -0.62
CA LEU A 130 -23.94 -12.73 -0.29
C LEU A 130 -24.35 -11.90 -1.51
N ILE A 131 -23.62 -12.00 -2.62
CA ILE A 131 -23.97 -11.28 -3.86
C ILE A 131 -25.12 -11.97 -4.57
N THR A 132 -25.00 -13.28 -4.85
CA THR A 132 -25.98 -14.00 -5.68
C THR A 132 -27.07 -14.71 -4.89
N GLY A 133 -26.93 -14.83 -3.56
CA GLY A 133 -27.91 -15.55 -2.74
C GLY A 133 -27.76 -17.07 -2.83
N ALA A 134 -26.54 -17.57 -3.02
CA ALA A 134 -26.29 -19.01 -3.01
C ALA A 134 -26.84 -19.63 -1.71
N PHE A 135 -27.43 -20.83 -1.79
CA PHE A 135 -28.16 -21.51 -0.71
C PHE A 135 -29.61 -21.06 -0.44
N GLY A 136 -30.26 -20.37 -1.39
CA GLY A 136 -31.72 -20.23 -1.41
C GLY A 136 -32.28 -19.02 -0.69
N PHE A 137 -31.44 -18.02 -0.38
CA PHE A 137 -31.88 -16.70 0.07
C PHE A 137 -31.69 -15.68 -1.07
N GLU A 138 -32.42 -14.57 -1.03
CA GLU A 138 -32.28 -13.51 -2.04
C GLU A 138 -30.93 -12.79 -1.84
N GLY A 139 -30.09 -12.76 -2.88
CA GLY A 139 -28.79 -12.12 -2.82
C GLY A 139 -28.88 -10.62 -2.59
N PHE A 140 -27.92 -10.06 -1.83
CA PHE A 140 -27.86 -8.63 -1.53
C PHE A 140 -27.21 -7.80 -2.66
N GLY A 141 -26.91 -8.41 -3.81
CA GLY A 141 -26.29 -7.75 -4.95
C GLY A 141 -24.99 -7.04 -4.55
N ILE A 142 -24.88 -5.75 -4.89
CA ILE A 142 -23.69 -4.94 -4.59
C ILE A 142 -23.45 -4.78 -3.08
N ALA A 143 -24.50 -4.62 -2.27
CA ALA A 143 -24.37 -4.53 -0.82
C ALA A 143 -23.77 -5.82 -0.23
N GLY A 144 -24.07 -6.97 -0.84
CA GLY A 144 -23.50 -8.28 -0.48
C GLY A 144 -21.98 -8.30 -0.48
N SER A 145 -21.33 -7.60 -1.43
CA SER A 145 -19.88 -7.50 -1.48
C SER A 145 -19.30 -6.69 -0.31
N ALA A 146 -19.99 -5.62 0.10
CA ALA A 146 -19.60 -4.82 1.26
C ALA A 146 -19.76 -5.61 2.57
N TYR A 147 -20.84 -6.37 2.73
CA TYR A 147 -21.04 -7.28 3.87
C TYR A 147 -19.98 -8.39 3.92
N ALA A 148 -19.68 -9.03 2.79
CA ALA A 148 -18.61 -10.04 2.70
C ALA A 148 -17.25 -9.46 3.13
N THR A 149 -17.00 -8.20 2.80
CA THR A 149 -15.78 -7.49 3.18
C THR A 149 -15.75 -7.17 4.68
N ALA A 150 -16.84 -6.66 5.24
CA ALA A 150 -16.94 -6.38 6.67
C ALA A 150 -16.80 -7.65 7.53
N ILE A 151 -17.47 -8.74 7.15
CA ILE A 151 -17.36 -10.03 7.84
C ILE A 151 -15.94 -10.59 7.70
N GLY A 152 -15.35 -10.50 6.49
CA GLY A 152 -13.95 -10.86 6.27
C GLY A 152 -13.01 -10.09 7.20
N TRP A 153 -13.22 -8.78 7.37
CA TRP A 153 -12.44 -7.98 8.32
C TRP A 153 -12.67 -8.44 9.76
N GLY A 154 -13.90 -8.79 10.14
CA GLY A 154 -14.18 -9.41 11.44
C GLY A 154 -13.38 -10.69 11.67
N ILE A 155 -13.37 -11.60 10.69
CA ILE A 155 -12.58 -12.84 10.75
C ILE A 155 -11.08 -12.53 10.85
N GLY A 156 -10.58 -11.58 10.06
CA GLY A 156 -9.19 -11.14 10.13
C GLY A 156 -8.80 -10.59 11.51
N VAL A 157 -9.67 -9.79 12.15
CA VAL A 157 -9.47 -9.31 13.53
C VAL A 157 -9.43 -10.48 14.51
N LEU A 158 -10.36 -11.44 14.42
CA LEU A 158 -10.38 -12.62 15.29
C LEU A 158 -9.11 -13.46 15.12
N THR A 159 -8.70 -13.74 13.88
CA THR A 159 -7.44 -14.44 13.59
C THR A 159 -6.25 -13.70 14.16
N ALA A 160 -6.19 -12.37 14.02
CA ALA A 160 -5.11 -11.55 14.56
C ALA A 160 -5.04 -11.60 16.09
N ILE A 161 -6.19 -11.53 16.78
CA ILE A 161 -6.26 -11.65 18.25
C ILE A 161 -5.73 -13.00 18.71
N ILE A 162 -6.14 -14.10 18.06
CA ILE A 162 -5.69 -15.45 18.40
C ILE A 162 -4.17 -15.57 18.20
N LEU A 163 -3.66 -15.12 17.05
CA LEU A 163 -2.25 -15.22 16.71
C LEU A 163 -1.37 -14.32 17.58
N LEU A 164 -1.86 -13.16 18.02
CA LEU A 164 -1.09 -12.23 18.86
C LEU A 164 -0.82 -12.79 20.26
N ARG A 165 -1.71 -13.65 20.80
CA ARG A 165 -1.54 -14.28 22.13
C ARG A 165 -0.25 -15.10 22.25
N GLY A 166 0.23 -15.68 21.15
CA GLY A 166 1.47 -16.45 21.13
C GLY A 166 2.71 -15.64 20.76
N THR A 167 2.64 -14.30 20.75
CA THR A 167 3.79 -13.42 20.39
C THR A 167 4.40 -12.79 21.65
N PRO A 168 5.63 -12.26 21.57
CA PRO A 168 6.26 -11.52 22.68
C PRO A 168 5.46 -10.30 23.17
N LEU A 169 4.62 -9.68 22.32
CA LEU A 169 3.78 -8.53 22.66
C LEU A 169 2.29 -8.91 22.56
N PRO A 170 1.74 -9.68 23.53
CA PRO A 170 0.32 -10.00 23.54
C PRO A 170 -0.54 -8.75 23.78
N LEU A 171 -1.81 -8.85 23.41
CA LEU A 171 -2.80 -7.81 23.73
C LEU A 171 -3.02 -7.77 25.25
N ASN A 172 -2.65 -6.66 25.87
CA ASN A 172 -2.87 -6.35 27.28
C ASN A 172 -3.28 -4.88 27.43
N LEU A 173 -4.59 -4.66 27.52
CA LEU A 173 -5.17 -3.31 27.66
C LEU A 173 -4.87 -2.68 29.03
N ALA A 174 -4.48 -3.45 30.04
CA ALA A 174 -4.12 -2.90 31.35
C ALA A 174 -2.90 -1.96 31.25
N LEU A 175 -2.03 -2.17 30.27
CA LEU A 175 -0.87 -1.32 30.00
C LEU A 175 -1.22 0.12 29.61
N LEU A 176 -2.50 0.41 29.31
CA LEU A 176 -2.97 1.74 28.93
C LEU A 176 -3.55 2.55 30.09
N ARG A 177 -3.73 1.95 31.27
CA ARG A 177 -4.42 2.58 32.41
C ARG A 177 -3.62 3.73 33.05
N ASP A 178 -2.30 3.58 33.14
CA ASP A 178 -1.45 4.48 33.94
C ASP A 178 -0.41 5.23 33.10
N CYS A 179 -0.60 5.35 31.78
CA CYS A 179 0.40 5.88 30.85
C CYS A 179 -0.07 7.15 30.12
N SER A 180 0.88 8.06 29.84
CA SER A 180 0.68 9.18 28.91
C SER A 180 0.36 8.66 27.51
N LEU A 181 -0.85 8.94 27.03
CA LEU A 181 -1.32 8.56 25.69
C LEU A 181 -0.77 9.48 24.58
N ILE A 182 -0.24 10.64 24.96
CA ILE A 182 0.17 11.70 24.03
C ILE A 182 1.45 11.32 23.28
N ASP A 183 2.46 10.79 23.99
CA ASP A 183 3.75 10.47 23.38
C ASP A 183 3.68 9.31 22.37
N PRO A 184 2.98 8.19 22.67
CA PRO A 184 2.73 7.14 21.69
C PRO A 184 1.97 7.65 20.46
N ALA A 185 0.93 8.48 20.65
CA ALA A 185 0.16 9.07 19.56
C ALA A 185 1.04 9.93 18.64
N LYS A 186 1.81 10.86 19.22
CA LYS A 186 2.74 11.72 18.47
C LYS A 186 3.76 10.89 17.68
N ALA A 187 4.31 9.84 18.29
CA ALA A 187 5.29 8.98 17.62
C ALA A 187 4.68 8.21 16.43
N ILE A 188 3.46 7.68 16.58
CA ILE A 188 2.74 7.00 15.50
C ILE A 188 2.39 7.99 14.38
N ILE A 189 1.81 9.15 14.72
CA ILE A 189 1.38 10.16 13.74
C ILE A 189 2.57 10.71 12.95
N ARG A 190 3.72 10.95 13.60
CA ARG A 190 4.93 11.47 12.96
C ARG A 190 5.42 10.61 11.78
N VAL A 191 5.23 9.30 11.87
CA VAL A 191 5.58 8.36 10.79
C VAL A 191 4.37 8.05 9.92
N GLY A 192 3.22 7.81 10.55
CA GLY A 192 2.02 7.31 9.89
C GLY A 192 1.35 8.31 8.96
N LEU A 193 1.31 9.60 9.34
CA LEU A 193 0.68 10.62 8.51
C LEU A 193 1.46 10.84 7.19
N PRO A 194 2.80 11.05 7.19
CA PRO A 194 3.55 11.11 5.94
C PRO A 194 3.48 9.80 5.12
N ALA A 195 3.48 8.64 5.79
CA ALA A 195 3.36 7.36 5.11
C ALA A 195 1.98 7.17 4.44
N ALA A 196 0.89 7.63 5.05
CA ALA A 196 -0.43 7.61 4.45
C ALA A 196 -0.49 8.43 3.16
N PHE A 197 0.02 9.67 3.21
CA PHE A 197 0.06 10.54 2.02
C PHE A 197 0.99 9.97 0.95
N SER A 198 2.16 9.43 1.33
CA SER A 198 3.07 8.75 0.40
C SER A 198 2.38 7.59 -0.32
N ASN A 199 1.56 6.81 0.40
CA ASN A 199 0.79 5.72 -0.19
C ASN A 199 -0.33 6.23 -1.13
N ALA A 200 -1.02 7.30 -0.76
CA ALA A 200 -2.10 7.88 -1.57
C ALA A 200 -1.62 8.55 -2.88
N ILE A 201 -0.37 9.02 -2.92
CA ILE A 201 0.18 9.71 -4.11
C ILE A 201 0.22 8.81 -5.35
N ASN A 202 0.54 7.52 -5.19
CA ASN A 202 0.63 6.60 -6.33
C ASN A 202 -0.72 6.36 -7.01
N PRO A 203 -1.79 5.96 -6.31
CA PRO A 203 -3.11 5.82 -6.92
C PRO A 203 -3.64 7.12 -7.52
N LEU A 204 -3.34 8.28 -6.91
CA LEU A 204 -3.69 9.59 -7.48
C LEU A 204 -2.95 9.81 -8.81
N GLY A 205 -1.64 9.56 -8.84
CA GLY A 205 -0.84 9.64 -10.07
C GLY A 205 -1.36 8.70 -11.17
N LEU A 206 -1.67 7.44 -10.82
CA LEU A 206 -2.25 6.47 -11.74
C LEU A 206 -3.59 6.94 -12.30
N SER A 207 -4.45 7.51 -11.46
CA SER A 207 -5.76 8.05 -11.90
C SER A 207 -5.60 9.16 -12.93
N ILE A 208 -4.60 10.04 -12.74
CA ILE A 208 -4.29 11.12 -13.68
C ILE A 208 -3.71 10.53 -14.99
N LEU A 209 -2.79 9.56 -14.90
CA LEU A 209 -2.26 8.90 -16.11
C LEU A 209 -3.37 8.21 -16.89
N THR A 210 -4.29 7.49 -16.24
CA THR A 210 -5.45 6.88 -16.91
C THR A 210 -6.29 7.93 -17.65
N ALA A 211 -6.51 9.11 -17.04
CA ALA A 211 -7.23 10.19 -17.70
C ALA A 211 -6.48 10.73 -18.93
N LEU A 212 -5.14 10.82 -18.87
CA LEU A 212 -4.33 11.19 -20.03
C LEU A 212 -4.36 10.13 -21.12
N VAL A 213 -4.28 8.84 -20.76
CA VAL A 213 -4.37 7.72 -21.72
C VAL A 213 -5.73 7.74 -22.43
N ALA A 214 -6.80 8.13 -21.73
CA ALA A 214 -8.14 8.22 -22.32
C ALA A 214 -8.25 9.24 -23.46
N LEU A 215 -7.34 10.22 -23.53
CA LEU A 215 -7.27 11.17 -24.66
C LEU A 215 -6.68 10.53 -25.93
N GLU A 216 -6.01 9.39 -25.79
CA GLU A 216 -5.31 8.69 -26.87
C GLU A 216 -6.16 7.59 -27.53
N GLY A 217 -7.40 7.41 -27.06
CA GLY A 217 -8.38 6.48 -27.63
C GLY A 217 -8.61 5.20 -26.83
N GLU A 218 -9.67 4.48 -27.18
CA GLU A 218 -10.16 3.32 -26.42
C GLU A 218 -9.14 2.17 -26.39
N ALA A 219 -8.44 1.92 -27.49
CA ALA A 219 -7.41 0.88 -27.55
C ALA A 219 -6.25 1.14 -26.57
N ALA A 220 -5.84 2.40 -26.40
CA ALA A 220 -4.80 2.79 -25.45
C ALA A 220 -5.25 2.56 -24.00
N VAL A 221 -6.50 2.91 -23.67
CA VAL A 221 -7.07 2.66 -22.34
C VAL A 221 -7.16 1.17 -22.05
N ALA A 222 -7.62 0.38 -23.01
CA ALA A 222 -7.73 -1.07 -22.88
C ALA A 222 -6.35 -1.73 -22.70
N GLY A 223 -5.38 -1.35 -23.54
CA GLY A 223 -4.00 -1.84 -23.48
C GLY A 223 -3.31 -1.49 -22.17
N PHE A 224 -3.40 -0.22 -21.74
CA PHE A 224 -2.87 0.25 -20.46
C PHE A 224 -3.52 -0.46 -19.27
N GLY A 225 -4.86 -0.62 -19.28
CA GLY A 225 -5.58 -1.31 -18.23
C GLY A 225 -5.22 -2.79 -18.11
N ALA A 226 -5.09 -3.49 -19.24
CA ALA A 226 -4.63 -4.88 -19.27
C ALA A 226 -3.19 -5.00 -18.77
N ALA A 227 -2.28 -4.15 -19.23
CA ALA A 227 -0.88 -4.17 -18.81
C ALA A 227 -0.73 -3.84 -17.32
N GLY A 228 -1.51 -2.88 -16.80
CA GLY A 228 -1.55 -2.55 -15.37
C GLY A 228 -2.02 -3.71 -14.49
N ARG A 229 -2.91 -4.58 -14.98
CA ARG A 229 -3.28 -5.83 -14.25
C ARG A 229 -2.09 -6.77 -14.17
N LEU A 230 -1.38 -6.98 -15.28
CA LEU A 230 -0.17 -7.82 -15.30
C LEU A 230 0.91 -7.26 -14.38
N GLN A 231 1.16 -5.94 -14.45
CA GLN A 231 2.06 -5.23 -13.56
C GLN A 231 1.70 -5.48 -12.09
N SER A 232 0.41 -5.41 -11.74
CA SER A 232 -0.08 -5.60 -10.37
C SER A 232 0.30 -6.96 -9.79
N PHE A 233 0.40 -8.02 -10.61
CA PHE A 233 0.90 -9.34 -10.19
C PHE A 233 2.42 -9.37 -10.06
N VAL A 234 3.14 -8.80 -11.04
CA VAL A 234 4.60 -8.81 -11.10
C VAL A 234 5.26 -8.06 -9.95
N ILE A 235 4.62 -6.99 -9.46
CA ILE A 235 5.17 -6.18 -8.37
C ILE A 235 4.89 -6.76 -6.97
N VAL A 236 4.11 -7.84 -6.84
CA VAL A 236 3.75 -8.42 -5.53
C VAL A 236 4.98 -8.77 -4.68
N PRO A 237 6.05 -9.41 -5.21
CA PRO A 237 7.25 -9.68 -4.42
C PRO A 237 7.97 -8.41 -3.95
N LEU A 238 7.95 -7.33 -4.74
CA LEU A 238 8.51 -6.03 -4.36
C LEU A 238 7.69 -5.38 -3.22
N LEU A 239 6.35 -5.47 -3.30
CA LEU A 239 5.45 -5.00 -2.24
C LEU A 239 5.65 -5.81 -0.95
N ALA A 240 5.80 -7.13 -1.05
CA ALA A 240 6.08 -8.00 0.09
C ALA A 240 7.40 -7.63 0.77
N LEU A 241 8.46 -7.39 -0.02
CA LEU A 241 9.76 -6.95 0.48
C LEU A 241 9.67 -5.58 1.17
N SER A 242 8.96 -4.61 0.58
CA SER A 242 8.69 -3.30 1.19
C SER A 242 7.92 -3.42 2.51
N GLY A 243 6.98 -4.36 2.62
CA GLY A 243 6.26 -4.64 3.86
C GLY A 243 7.13 -5.27 4.96
N ALA A 244 8.13 -6.07 4.60
CA ALA A 244 9.00 -6.80 5.52
C ALA A 244 10.24 -5.99 5.98
N ILE A 245 10.81 -5.17 5.08
CA ILE A 245 12.08 -4.47 5.35
C ILE A 245 12.00 -3.54 6.57
N GLY A 246 10.81 -3.00 6.84
CA GLY A 246 10.61 -2.05 7.93
C GLY A 246 10.89 -2.64 9.32
N ALA A 247 10.55 -3.90 9.55
CA ALA A 247 10.84 -4.58 10.82
C ALA A 247 12.33 -4.85 10.98
N ILE A 248 12.96 -5.37 9.93
CA ILE A 248 14.40 -5.73 9.91
C ILE A 248 15.25 -4.49 10.14
N VAL A 249 15.00 -3.42 9.38
CA VAL A 249 15.74 -2.18 9.51
C VAL A 249 15.39 -1.46 10.81
N GLY A 250 14.11 -1.39 11.18
CA GLY A 250 13.66 -0.73 12.41
C GLY A 250 14.26 -1.31 13.68
N GLN A 251 14.28 -2.65 13.81
CA GLN A 251 14.88 -3.32 14.97
C GLN A 251 16.40 -3.16 15.01
N ASN A 252 17.10 -3.34 13.89
CA ASN A 252 18.55 -3.14 13.86
C ASN A 252 18.94 -1.68 14.12
N TRP A 253 18.14 -0.74 13.63
CA TRP A 253 18.33 0.69 13.88
C TRP A 253 18.11 1.06 15.34
N GLY A 254 17.05 0.54 15.97
CA GLY A 254 16.81 0.71 17.41
C GLY A 254 17.92 0.11 18.27
N ALA A 255 18.48 -1.02 17.84
CA ALA A 255 19.57 -1.72 18.53
C ALA A 255 20.96 -1.09 18.34
N GLY A 256 21.07 0.01 17.60
CA GLY A 256 22.36 0.61 17.21
C GLY A 256 23.19 -0.24 16.25
N ARG A 257 22.62 -1.33 15.70
CA ARG A 257 23.29 -2.26 14.76
C ARG A 257 23.17 -1.75 13.32
N TYR A 258 23.65 -0.54 13.09
CA TYR A 258 23.50 0.16 11.81
C TYR A 258 24.12 -0.58 10.62
N HIS A 259 25.21 -1.33 10.83
CA HIS A 259 25.79 -2.20 9.80
C HIS A 259 24.77 -3.20 9.26
N ARG A 260 24.04 -3.89 10.14
CA ARG A 260 23.01 -4.86 9.75
C ARG A 260 21.82 -4.21 9.05
N ALA A 261 21.46 -2.99 9.44
CA ALA A 261 20.43 -2.21 8.73
C ALA A 261 20.87 -1.85 7.30
N ARG A 262 22.15 -1.48 7.11
CA ARG A 262 22.74 -1.22 5.79
C ARG A 262 22.78 -2.47 4.93
N GLU A 263 23.22 -3.59 5.50
CA GLU A 263 23.30 -4.89 4.83
C GLU A 263 21.90 -5.34 4.36
N ALA A 264 20.88 -5.24 5.21
CA ALA A 264 19.50 -5.53 4.84
C ALA A 264 19.00 -4.64 3.67
N ALA A 265 19.34 -3.35 3.68
CA ALA A 265 18.98 -2.45 2.59
C ALA A 265 19.68 -2.80 1.28
N LEU A 266 20.94 -3.24 1.32
CA LEU A 266 21.69 -3.69 0.14
C LEU A 266 21.12 -4.98 -0.44
N TYR A 267 20.82 -5.98 0.39
CA TYR A 267 20.17 -7.21 -0.07
C TYR A 267 18.78 -6.93 -0.68
N ALA A 268 18.00 -6.05 -0.04
CA ALA A 268 16.70 -5.65 -0.56
C ALA A 268 16.83 -4.91 -1.90
N ALA A 269 17.82 -4.03 -2.05
CA ALA A 269 18.10 -3.32 -3.29
C ALA A 269 18.53 -4.28 -4.41
N GLY A 270 19.45 -5.21 -4.11
CA GLY A 270 19.88 -6.25 -5.05
C GLY A 270 18.71 -7.10 -5.53
N PHE A 271 17.83 -7.53 -4.62
CA PHE A 271 16.61 -8.25 -4.98
C PHE A 271 15.70 -7.42 -5.90
N CYS A 272 15.48 -6.13 -5.60
CA CYS A 272 14.65 -5.26 -6.44
C CYS A 272 15.19 -5.16 -7.87
N VAL A 273 16.51 -5.04 -8.03
CA VAL A 273 17.15 -4.95 -9.34
C VAL A 273 17.05 -6.28 -10.08
N VAL A 274 17.42 -7.39 -9.44
CA VAL A 274 17.40 -8.73 -10.07
C VAL A 274 15.98 -9.13 -10.45
N TRP A 275 15.02 -9.00 -9.53
CA TRP A 275 13.61 -9.30 -9.81
C TRP A 275 13.03 -8.37 -10.85
N GLY A 276 13.20 -7.05 -10.68
CA GLY A 276 12.60 -6.05 -11.55
C GLY A 276 13.09 -6.15 -12.99
N LEU A 277 14.40 -6.28 -13.21
CA LEU A 277 14.96 -6.45 -14.55
C LEU A 277 14.66 -7.84 -15.12
N GLY A 278 14.73 -8.89 -14.30
CA GLY A 278 14.41 -10.25 -14.74
C GLY A 278 12.98 -10.37 -15.24
N VAL A 279 12.01 -9.78 -14.51
CA VAL A 279 10.62 -9.77 -14.97
C VAL A 279 10.42 -8.80 -16.13
N ALA A 280 11.09 -7.65 -16.19
CA ALA A 280 11.01 -6.77 -17.35
C ALA A 280 11.41 -7.51 -18.65
N ILE A 281 12.53 -8.24 -18.62
CA ILE A 281 12.99 -9.05 -19.75
C ILE A 281 11.94 -10.12 -20.10
N ALA A 282 11.46 -10.87 -19.10
CA ALA A 282 10.46 -11.92 -19.33
C ALA A 282 9.17 -11.36 -19.95
N MET A 283 8.69 -10.21 -19.48
CA MET A 283 7.47 -9.55 -19.96
C MET A 283 7.64 -8.99 -21.38
N ILE A 284 8.81 -8.46 -21.72
CA ILE A 284 9.07 -7.95 -23.07
C ILE A 284 9.16 -9.12 -24.06
N LEU A 285 9.84 -10.21 -23.71
CA LEU A 285 9.97 -11.39 -24.57
C LEU A 285 8.64 -12.13 -24.78
N ALA A 286 7.79 -12.19 -23.75
CA ALA A 286 6.49 -12.86 -23.80
C ALA A 286 5.31 -11.88 -24.02
N GLY A 287 5.59 -10.60 -24.33
CA GLY A 287 4.60 -9.53 -24.25
C GLY A 287 3.40 -9.72 -25.17
N GLU A 288 3.63 -10.21 -26.39
CA GLU A 288 2.56 -10.49 -27.36
C GLU A 288 1.67 -11.67 -26.92
N GLN A 289 2.27 -12.71 -26.34
CA GLN A 289 1.54 -13.88 -25.82
C GLN A 289 0.67 -13.48 -24.62
N PHE A 290 1.19 -12.63 -23.74
CA PHE A 290 0.40 -12.09 -22.63
C PHE A 290 -0.70 -11.15 -23.12
N ALA A 291 -0.44 -10.32 -24.13
CA ALA A 291 -1.42 -9.40 -24.69
C ALA A 291 -2.64 -10.15 -25.26
N GLN A 292 -2.39 -11.25 -25.99
CA GLN A 292 -3.43 -12.09 -26.60
C GLN A 292 -4.33 -12.79 -25.57
N VAL A 293 -3.86 -12.98 -24.32
CA VAL A 293 -4.73 -13.49 -23.23
C VAL A 293 -5.78 -12.44 -22.82
N PHE A 294 -5.49 -11.14 -23.02
CA PHE A 294 -6.38 -10.06 -22.62
C PHE A 294 -7.31 -9.57 -23.73
N SER A 295 -6.89 -9.63 -25.00
CA SER A 295 -7.68 -9.17 -26.13
C SER A 295 -7.19 -9.75 -27.46
N ASP A 296 -8.14 -10.03 -28.36
CA ASP A 296 -7.87 -10.37 -29.76
C ASP A 296 -7.78 -9.14 -30.67
N ASP A 297 -8.09 -7.93 -30.17
CA ASP A 297 -8.00 -6.69 -30.95
C ASP A 297 -6.53 -6.30 -31.18
N PRO A 298 -6.05 -6.28 -32.44
CA PRO A 298 -4.66 -5.94 -32.75
C PRO A 298 -4.22 -4.57 -32.21
N ALA A 299 -5.12 -3.59 -32.14
CA ALA A 299 -4.80 -2.26 -31.61
C ALA A 299 -4.54 -2.28 -30.10
N VAL A 300 -5.34 -3.05 -29.36
CA VAL A 300 -5.16 -3.25 -27.91
C VAL A 300 -3.87 -4.02 -27.62
N VAL A 301 -3.59 -5.06 -28.42
CA VAL A 301 -2.38 -5.86 -28.32
C VAL A 301 -1.13 -5.01 -28.57
N ALA A 302 -1.15 -4.15 -29.59
CA ALA A 302 -0.05 -3.23 -29.88
C ALA A 302 0.19 -2.23 -28.73
N GLU A 303 -0.88 -1.68 -28.16
CA GLU A 303 -0.79 -0.76 -27.03
C GLU A 303 -0.23 -1.42 -25.76
N PHE A 304 -0.67 -2.64 -25.47
CA PHE A 304 -0.15 -3.45 -24.39
C PHE A 304 1.34 -3.77 -24.57
N ALA A 305 1.74 -4.23 -25.76
CA ALA A 305 3.13 -4.54 -26.07
C ALA A 305 4.02 -3.29 -25.96
N ARG A 306 3.51 -2.14 -26.43
CA ARG A 306 4.20 -0.86 -26.32
C ARG A 306 4.38 -0.43 -24.86
N TYR A 307 3.36 -0.60 -24.01
CA TYR A 307 3.50 -0.39 -22.57
C TYR A 307 4.63 -1.23 -21.98
N LEU A 308 4.64 -2.54 -22.26
CA LEU A 308 5.67 -3.44 -21.72
C LEU A 308 7.07 -3.09 -22.22
N SER A 309 7.21 -2.73 -23.50
CA SER A 309 8.51 -2.36 -24.08
C SER A 309 9.15 -1.12 -23.44
N ILE A 310 8.33 -0.25 -22.84
CA ILE A 310 8.76 1.02 -22.24
C ILE A 310 8.74 0.92 -20.70
N ALA A 311 7.57 0.74 -20.11
CA ALA A 311 7.35 0.89 -18.67
C ALA A 311 7.94 -0.26 -17.84
N ALA A 312 8.07 -1.47 -18.40
CA ALA A 312 8.53 -2.64 -17.64
C ALA A 312 9.96 -2.47 -17.09
N TRP A 313 10.82 -1.73 -17.80
CA TRP A 313 12.16 -1.39 -17.34
C TRP A 313 12.16 -0.58 -16.02
N GLY A 314 11.04 0.07 -15.71
CA GLY A 314 10.85 0.83 -14.48
C GLY A 314 10.58 -0.03 -13.24
N TYR A 315 10.29 -1.33 -13.37
CA TYR A 315 9.88 -2.16 -12.24
C TYR A 315 10.97 -2.30 -11.16
N ALA A 316 12.24 -2.39 -11.57
CA ALA A 316 13.37 -2.36 -10.64
C ALA A 316 13.41 -1.05 -9.84
N GLY A 317 13.22 0.08 -10.54
CA GLY A 317 13.20 1.40 -9.92
C GLY A 317 12.01 1.62 -9.00
N PHE A 318 10.84 1.12 -9.38
CA PHE A 318 9.65 1.11 -8.53
C PHE A 318 9.88 0.28 -7.26
N GLY A 319 10.51 -0.90 -7.37
CA GLY A 319 10.90 -1.73 -6.23
C GLY A 319 11.81 -0.98 -5.26
N LEU A 320 12.88 -0.36 -5.78
CA LEU A 320 13.81 0.44 -4.98
C LEU A 320 13.11 1.62 -4.28
N LEU A 321 12.19 2.30 -4.98
CA LEU A 321 11.37 3.37 -4.43
C LEU A 321 10.55 2.89 -3.22
N ILE A 322 9.74 1.84 -3.38
CA ILE A 322 8.82 1.39 -2.32
C ILE A 322 9.56 0.72 -1.16
N VAL A 323 10.67 0.03 -1.41
CA VAL A 323 11.54 -0.52 -0.36
C VAL A 323 12.24 0.62 0.38
N GLY A 324 12.78 1.60 -0.34
CA GLY A 324 13.37 2.81 0.24
C GLY A 324 12.38 3.57 1.13
N ASN A 325 11.13 3.72 0.70
CA ASN A 325 10.06 4.28 1.53
C ASN A 325 9.86 3.47 2.81
N GLY A 326 9.83 2.15 2.73
CA GLY A 326 9.74 1.25 3.90
C GLY A 326 10.90 1.46 4.90
N ILE A 327 12.14 1.58 4.40
CA ILE A 327 13.33 1.86 5.21
C ILE A 327 13.22 3.24 5.88
N MET A 328 12.92 4.29 5.12
CA MET A 328 12.76 5.65 5.64
C MET A 328 11.68 5.74 6.72
N ASN A 329 10.55 5.03 6.52
CA ASN A 329 9.48 4.95 7.50
C ASN A 329 9.94 4.25 8.78
N ALA A 330 10.73 3.18 8.69
CA ALA A 330 11.23 2.42 9.84
C ALA A 330 12.19 3.21 10.74
N VAL A 331 12.96 4.14 10.15
CA VAL A 331 13.96 4.96 10.87
C VAL A 331 13.46 6.36 11.22
N ASP A 332 12.14 6.58 11.20
CA ASP A 332 11.49 7.82 11.59
C ASP A 332 11.78 9.02 10.67
N LYS A 333 11.89 8.71 9.38
CA LYS A 333 12.21 9.64 8.29
C LYS A 333 11.16 9.60 7.18
N ALA A 334 9.91 9.33 7.55
CA ALA A 334 8.77 9.19 6.63
C ALA A 334 8.49 10.46 5.79
N SER A 335 8.89 11.64 6.25
CA SER A 335 8.80 12.87 5.47
C SER A 335 9.65 12.84 4.19
N PHE A 336 10.81 12.17 4.19
CA PHE A 336 11.61 11.99 2.98
C PHE A 336 10.92 11.04 1.99
N ALA A 337 10.26 9.98 2.47
CA ALA A 337 9.45 9.09 1.64
C ALA A 337 8.28 9.84 0.98
N LEU A 338 7.61 10.70 1.75
CA LEU A 338 6.55 11.58 1.23
C LEU A 338 7.09 12.54 0.16
N LEU A 339 8.14 13.30 0.47
CA LEU A 339 8.74 14.24 -0.47
C LEU A 339 9.15 13.55 -1.77
N GLN A 340 9.84 12.40 -1.67
CA GLN A 340 10.21 11.58 -2.82
C GLN A 340 8.99 11.18 -3.66
N SER A 341 7.89 10.77 -3.02
CA SER A 341 6.67 10.36 -3.72
C SER A 341 6.02 11.55 -4.44
N VAL A 342 5.96 12.72 -3.78
CA VAL A 342 5.42 13.96 -4.36
C VAL A 342 6.23 14.38 -5.57
N VAL A 343 7.55 14.46 -5.45
CA VAL A 343 8.43 14.88 -6.56
C VAL A 343 8.32 13.90 -7.73
N ARG A 344 8.35 12.60 -7.45
CA ARG A 344 8.23 11.56 -8.49
C ARG A 344 6.96 11.72 -9.31
N VAL A 345 5.81 11.92 -8.67
CA VAL A 345 4.51 12.02 -9.37
C VAL A 345 4.31 13.41 -9.98
N PHE A 346 4.33 14.46 -9.15
CA PHE A 346 3.88 15.78 -9.58
C PHE A 346 4.94 16.59 -10.33
N LEU A 347 6.22 16.39 -10.03
CA LEU A 347 7.30 17.18 -10.65
C LEU A 347 8.03 16.43 -11.77
N LEU A 348 7.81 15.13 -11.92
CA LEU A 348 8.42 14.33 -12.97
C LEU A 348 7.41 13.60 -13.82
N MET A 349 6.60 12.71 -13.22
CA MET A 349 5.66 11.90 -14.00
C MET A 349 4.67 12.76 -14.79
N LEU A 350 3.98 13.71 -14.14
CA LEU A 350 2.99 14.54 -14.83
C LEU A 350 3.61 15.49 -15.86
N PRO A 351 4.68 16.26 -15.55
CA PRO A 351 5.29 17.13 -16.54
C PRO A 351 5.87 16.37 -17.74
N VAL A 352 6.52 15.22 -17.52
CA VAL A 352 7.06 14.41 -18.62
C VAL A 352 5.93 13.88 -19.50
N ALA A 353 4.83 13.41 -18.91
CA ALA A 353 3.66 12.95 -19.68
C ALA A 353 3.10 14.09 -20.56
N LEU A 354 2.84 15.26 -19.97
CA LEU A 354 2.26 16.41 -20.68
C LEU A 354 3.18 16.98 -21.75
N LEU A 355 4.49 17.03 -21.51
CA LEU A 355 5.46 17.57 -22.47
C LEU A 355 5.67 16.64 -23.67
N LEU A 356 5.66 15.32 -23.45
CA LEU A 356 5.90 14.35 -24.52
C LEU A 356 4.63 13.92 -25.25
N GLN A 357 3.44 14.08 -24.64
CA GLN A 357 2.15 13.66 -25.20
C GLN A 357 1.92 14.13 -26.64
N PRO A 358 2.17 15.41 -27.01
CA PRO A 358 1.94 15.87 -28.39
C PRO A 358 2.79 15.16 -29.45
N THR A 359 3.92 14.55 -29.05
CA THR A 359 4.90 13.94 -29.97
C THR A 359 4.85 12.41 -29.98
N MET A 360 4.47 11.79 -28.87
CA MET A 360 4.56 10.33 -28.67
C MET A 360 3.19 9.69 -28.38
N GLY A 361 2.12 10.50 -28.27
CA GLY A 361 0.79 10.06 -27.85
C GLY A 361 0.84 9.26 -26.55
N SER A 362 0.18 8.11 -26.53
CA SER A 362 0.14 7.18 -25.39
C SER A 362 1.52 6.65 -24.93
N ALA A 363 2.57 6.66 -25.78
CA ALA A 363 3.92 6.24 -25.36
C ALA A 363 4.60 7.29 -24.46
N ALA A 364 4.15 8.55 -24.53
CA ALA A 364 4.60 9.60 -23.60
C ALA A 364 4.28 9.24 -22.16
N ILE A 365 3.09 8.66 -21.93
CA ILE A 365 2.57 8.29 -20.61
C ILE A 365 3.40 7.14 -20.05
N TYR A 366 3.72 6.15 -20.88
CA TYR A 366 4.52 4.99 -20.48
C TYR A 366 5.98 5.41 -20.19
N THR A 367 6.50 6.35 -20.98
CA THR A 367 7.83 6.93 -20.81
C THR A 367 7.90 7.79 -19.54
N ALA A 368 6.83 8.53 -19.22
CA ALA A 368 6.71 9.28 -17.99
C ALA A 368 6.72 8.37 -16.75
N GLU A 369 6.02 7.24 -16.79
CA GLU A 369 6.07 6.24 -15.73
C GLU A 369 7.49 5.68 -15.56
N LEU A 370 8.16 5.31 -16.66
CA LEU A 370 9.55 4.85 -16.63
C LEU A 370 10.49 5.90 -16.01
N ALA A 371 10.44 7.14 -16.49
CA ALA A 371 11.27 8.24 -15.99
C ALA A 371 11.04 8.48 -14.50
N ALA A 372 9.78 8.47 -14.05
CA ALA A 372 9.41 8.61 -12.65
C ALA A 372 9.96 7.45 -11.80
N ASN A 373 9.92 6.21 -12.30
CA ASN A 373 10.45 5.03 -11.62
C ASN A 373 11.98 5.05 -11.52
N LEU A 374 12.68 5.49 -12.58
CA LEU A 374 14.14 5.65 -12.56
C LEU A 374 14.56 6.74 -11.58
N PHE A 375 13.87 7.88 -11.57
CA PHE A 375 14.08 8.90 -10.56
C PHE A 375 13.86 8.34 -9.15
N GLY A 376 12.75 7.63 -8.94
CA GLY A 376 12.43 7.00 -7.66
C GLY A 376 13.53 6.05 -7.17
N ALA A 377 14.17 5.32 -8.09
CA ALA A 377 15.31 4.47 -7.80
C ALA A 377 16.50 5.28 -7.28
N VAL A 378 16.91 6.30 -8.04
CA VAL A 378 18.07 7.14 -7.73
C VAL A 378 17.85 7.89 -6.42
N SER A 379 16.68 8.54 -6.26
CA SER A 379 16.35 9.28 -5.05
C SER A 379 16.31 8.38 -3.82
N ALA A 380 15.76 7.17 -3.94
CA ALA A 380 15.67 6.24 -2.82
C ALA A 380 17.07 5.79 -2.36
N VAL A 381 17.94 5.44 -3.29
CA VAL A 381 19.34 5.05 -3.00
C VAL A 381 20.08 6.21 -2.34
N VAL A 382 19.96 7.43 -2.89
CA VAL A 382 20.63 8.62 -2.35
C VAL A 382 20.14 8.95 -0.94
N LEU A 383 18.82 8.98 -0.72
CA LEU A 383 18.22 9.32 0.58
C LEU A 383 18.54 8.25 1.65
N VAL A 384 18.43 6.97 1.31
CA VAL A 384 18.77 5.89 2.24
C VAL A 384 20.26 5.94 2.60
N ARG A 385 21.15 6.15 1.62
CA ARG A 385 22.58 6.31 1.86
C ARG A 385 22.86 7.52 2.76
N TYR A 386 22.24 8.66 2.48
CA TYR A 386 22.37 9.89 3.27
C TYR A 386 21.96 9.67 4.74
N ILE A 387 20.81 9.02 4.98
CA ILE A 387 20.32 8.73 6.33
C ILE A 387 21.28 7.80 7.08
N PHE A 388 21.81 6.79 6.38
CA PHE A 388 22.73 5.83 6.98
C PHE A 388 24.13 6.40 7.23
N THR A 389 24.61 7.40 6.46
CA THR A 389 25.92 8.02 6.70
C THR A 389 25.90 9.09 7.80
N HIS A 390 24.81 9.83 7.96
CA HIS A 390 24.76 10.94 8.94
C HIS A 390 24.63 10.48 10.41
N ARG A 391 24.36 9.19 10.66
CA ARG A 391 24.26 8.63 12.02
C ARG A 391 25.27 7.54 12.36
N THR A 392 26.25 7.30 11.49
CA THR A 392 27.36 6.36 11.76
C THR A 392 28.67 6.84 11.15
N PRO A 393 29.84 6.51 11.75
CA PRO A 393 31.12 6.71 11.10
C PRO A 393 31.15 6.02 9.74
N ALA A 394 31.93 6.59 8.81
CA ALA A 394 31.95 6.29 7.39
C ALA A 394 32.06 4.79 7.05
N TRP A 395 31.60 4.44 5.85
CA TRP A 395 31.82 3.15 5.22
C TRP A 395 33.32 2.83 5.25
N SER A 396 33.76 1.88 6.08
CA SER A 396 35.08 1.27 5.89
C SER A 396 34.98 0.32 4.70
N ALA A 397 35.71 0.69 3.65
CA ALA A 397 35.79 0.03 2.36
C ALA A 397 36.18 -1.45 2.45
#